data_AF-A0A1S3SRS5-F1
#
_entry.id   AF-A0A1S3SRS5-F1
#
_cell.length_a   1.000
_cell.length_b   1.000
_cell.length_c   1.000
_cell.angle_alpha   90.00
_cell.angle_beta   90.00
_cell.angle_gamma   90.00
#
_symmetry.space_group_name_H-M   'P 1'
#
loop_
_entity.id
_entity.type
_entity.pdbx_description
1 polymer ?
#
loop_
_entity_poly.entity_id
_entity_poly.type
_entity_poly.pdbx_seq_one_letter_code
_entity_poly.pdbx_strand_id
1 'polypeptide(L)'
;MRRVVLLFLLSLWPGGKVDAINADVLAHVVQEMRRYGLENHQYAMAVLLTQQQCTQNGAIFDVGVQPQVVQNTLQHYSVYIGDRLIAAIPDTFHAEYLLLGHDKTNPSKMQTLLTAAKPNDCIVFFSTYSPCLERCNFPDGATSILPFMTVFNGWNANRKAFVFSSVWDPTNYHPEVTKPTKQQVFDSFRRIDGYLPLYRCVRFKENNKWVNRCYRCITANTNAETNDCLYGY
;
A
#
# COMPACT_ATOMS: atom_id res chain seq x y z
N MET A 1 -34.53 -53.23 -23.54
CA MET A 1 -33.62 -52.09 -23.74
C MET A 1 -33.73 -51.16 -22.54
N ARG A 2 -32.76 -51.18 -21.61
CA ARG A 2 -32.74 -50.31 -20.42
C ARG A 2 -32.11 -48.97 -20.80
N ARG A 3 -32.85 -47.87 -20.62
CA ARG A 3 -32.33 -46.51 -20.79
C ARG A 3 -31.51 -46.16 -19.55
N VAL A 4 -30.22 -45.92 -19.74
CA VAL A 4 -29.36 -45.29 -18.74
C VAL A 4 -29.54 -43.78 -18.90
N VAL A 5 -30.11 -43.12 -17.89
CA VAL A 5 -30.13 -41.67 -17.81
C VAL A 5 -28.85 -41.25 -17.10
N LEU A 6 -27.90 -40.70 -17.86
CA LEU A 6 -26.70 -40.08 -17.31
C LEU A 6 -27.08 -38.67 -16.81
N LEU A 7 -27.25 -38.52 -15.49
CA LEU A 7 -27.35 -37.21 -14.86
C LEU A 7 -25.95 -36.59 -14.77
N PHE A 8 -25.65 -35.65 -15.67
CA PHE A 8 -24.53 -34.73 -15.51
C PHE A 8 -24.85 -33.75 -14.39
N LEU A 9 -24.36 -34.04 -13.19
CA LEU A 9 -24.21 -33.04 -12.13
C LEU A 9 -23.06 -32.10 -12.52
N LEU A 10 -23.35 -31.15 -13.40
CA LEU A 10 -22.51 -29.97 -13.58
C LEU A 10 -22.56 -29.20 -12.26
N SER A 11 -21.53 -29.43 -11.44
CA SER A 11 -21.17 -28.55 -10.33
C SER A 11 -20.91 -27.16 -10.89
N LEU A 12 -21.97 -26.34 -10.94
CA LEU A 12 -21.90 -24.90 -11.00
C LEU A 12 -21.24 -24.45 -9.70
N TRP A 13 -19.92 -24.57 -9.62
CA TRP A 13 -19.14 -23.66 -8.81
C TRP A 13 -19.04 -22.38 -9.64
N PRO A 14 -19.82 -21.33 -9.33
CA PRO A 14 -19.41 -20.02 -9.78
C PRO A 14 -18.06 -19.81 -9.11
N GLY A 15 -16.98 -19.89 -9.88
CA GLY A 15 -15.65 -19.51 -9.40
C GLY A 15 -15.83 -18.18 -8.68
N GLY A 16 -15.71 -18.22 -7.35
CA GLY A 16 -16.10 -17.10 -6.50
C GLY A 16 -15.40 -15.87 -7.02
N LYS A 17 -16.16 -14.89 -7.49
CA LYS A 17 -15.60 -13.57 -7.77
C LYS A 17 -14.94 -13.16 -6.47
N VAL A 18 -13.62 -13.13 -6.50
CA VAL A 18 -12.84 -12.58 -5.41
C VAL A 18 -13.19 -11.10 -5.40
N ASP A 19 -13.95 -10.68 -4.39
CA ASP A 19 -14.23 -9.26 -4.18
C ASP A 19 -12.90 -8.51 -4.11
N ALA A 20 -12.77 -7.46 -4.92
CA ALA A 20 -11.55 -6.69 -5.00
C ALA A 20 -11.47 -5.70 -3.82
N ILE A 21 -10.26 -5.44 -3.34
CA ILE A 21 -10.03 -4.33 -2.42
C ILE A 21 -10.43 -3.02 -3.10
N ASN A 22 -11.47 -2.37 -2.58
CA ASN A 22 -12.04 -1.15 -3.16
C ASN A 22 -11.66 0.09 -2.33
N ALA A 23 -11.97 1.28 -2.85
CA ALA A 23 -11.60 2.54 -2.22
C ALA A 23 -12.21 2.75 -0.83
N ASP A 24 -13.43 2.28 -0.60
CA ASP A 24 -14.12 2.43 0.70
C ASP A 24 -13.50 1.53 1.77
N VAL A 25 -13.18 0.28 1.41
CA VAL A 25 -12.45 -0.63 2.29
C VAL A 25 -11.06 -0.09 2.59
N LEU A 26 -10.34 0.42 1.58
CA LEU A 26 -9.03 1.06 1.77
C LEU A 26 -9.11 2.24 2.73
N ALA A 27 -10.17 3.06 2.66
CA ALA A 27 -10.32 4.20 3.57
C ALA A 27 -10.39 3.78 5.04
N HIS A 28 -11.10 2.68 5.33
CA HIS A 28 -11.20 2.10 6.68
C HIS A 28 -9.91 1.42 7.10
N VAL A 29 -9.30 0.61 6.23
CA VAL A 29 -8.01 -0.05 6.50
C VAL A 29 -6.94 0.99 6.83
N VAL A 30 -6.83 2.06 6.03
CA VAL A 30 -5.84 3.12 6.23
C VAL A 30 -6.12 3.92 7.49
N GLN A 31 -7.39 4.07 7.88
CA GLN A 31 -7.76 4.67 9.17
C GLN A 31 -7.17 3.88 10.33
N GLU A 32 -7.30 2.55 10.29
CA GLU A 32 -6.78 1.66 11.32
C GLU A 32 -5.25 1.58 11.30
N MET A 33 -4.64 1.47 10.12
CA MET A 33 -3.19 1.47 9.94
C MET A 33 -2.53 2.71 10.57
N ARG A 34 -3.13 3.89 10.44
CA ARG A 34 -2.61 5.13 11.04
C ARG A 34 -2.48 5.09 12.56
N ARG A 35 -3.23 4.21 13.25
CA ARG A 35 -3.11 4.03 14.71
C ARG A 35 -1.75 3.44 15.10
N TYR A 36 -1.10 2.70 14.22
CA TYR A 36 0.20 2.07 14.43
C TYR A 36 1.38 2.98 14.07
N GLY A 37 1.13 4.05 13.31
CA GLY A 37 2.14 5.04 12.97
C GLY A 37 2.50 5.96 14.13
N LEU A 38 3.63 6.66 14.00
CA LEU A 38 4.01 7.73 14.89
C LEU A 38 3.43 9.05 14.38
N GLU A 39 2.73 9.77 15.26
CA GLU A 39 2.22 11.11 14.95
C GLU A 39 3.38 12.06 14.66
N ASN A 40 3.18 12.99 13.71
CA ASN A 40 4.19 13.96 13.25
C ASN A 40 5.47 13.37 12.63
N HIS A 41 5.48 12.08 12.28
CA HIS A 41 6.59 11.43 11.59
C HIS A 41 6.14 10.92 10.22
N GLN A 42 7.08 10.93 9.26
CA GLN A 42 6.94 10.09 8.08
C GLN A 42 7.09 8.63 8.51
N TYR A 43 6.27 7.75 7.95
CA TYR A 43 6.44 6.31 8.10
C TYR A 43 5.87 5.59 6.89
N ALA A 44 6.28 4.34 6.75
CA ALA A 44 5.66 3.39 5.85
C ALA A 44 5.33 2.11 6.63
N MET A 45 4.31 1.39 6.22
CA MET A 45 3.93 0.12 6.83
C MET A 45 3.20 -0.76 5.84
N ALA A 46 3.36 -2.06 5.96
CA ALA A 46 2.61 -3.03 5.17
C ALA A 46 1.88 -4.00 6.07
N VAL A 47 0.65 -4.32 5.72
CA VAL A 47 -0.21 -5.23 6.49
C VAL A 47 -0.76 -6.35 5.63
N LEU A 48 -0.70 -7.56 6.17
CA LEU A 48 -1.44 -8.70 5.63
C LEU A 48 -2.81 -8.76 6.27
N LEU A 49 -3.83 -8.63 5.43
CA LEU A 49 -5.23 -8.68 5.81
C LEU A 49 -5.82 -10.01 5.35
N THR A 50 -6.72 -10.56 6.17
CA THR A 50 -7.55 -11.68 5.74
C THR A 50 -8.46 -11.25 4.60
N GLN A 51 -8.99 -12.22 3.85
CA GLN A 51 -9.97 -11.94 2.80
C GLN A 51 -11.12 -11.07 3.31
N GLN A 52 -11.66 -11.37 4.49
CA GLN A 52 -12.74 -10.60 5.08
C GLN A 52 -12.34 -9.13 5.34
N GLN A 53 -11.14 -8.90 5.87
CA GLN A 53 -10.63 -7.55 6.16
C GLN A 53 -10.41 -6.71 4.90
N CYS A 54 -10.15 -7.32 3.74
CA CYS A 54 -9.95 -6.59 2.49
C CYS A 54 -11.19 -6.47 1.59
N THR A 55 -12.29 -7.16 1.90
CA THR A 55 -13.50 -7.12 1.06
C THR A 55 -14.73 -6.60 1.80
N GLN A 56 -14.79 -6.75 3.13
CA GLN A 56 -15.92 -6.32 3.92
C GLN A 56 -15.63 -4.98 4.61
N ASN A 57 -16.44 -3.97 4.29
CA ASN A 57 -16.37 -2.70 4.98
C ASN A 57 -16.71 -2.84 6.48
N GLY A 58 -15.89 -2.27 7.35
CA GLY A 58 -16.06 -2.35 8.80
C GLY A 58 -15.67 -3.69 9.44
N ALA A 59 -14.99 -4.58 8.71
CA ALA A 59 -14.38 -5.76 9.31
C ALA A 59 -13.38 -5.38 10.41
N ILE A 60 -13.24 -6.23 11.43
CA ILE A 60 -12.31 -5.98 12.55
C ILE A 60 -10.88 -5.99 12.01
N PHE A 61 -10.19 -4.87 12.18
CA PHE A 61 -8.77 -4.76 11.87
C PHE A 61 -7.96 -5.41 13.01
N ASP A 62 -7.34 -6.55 12.69
CA ASP A 62 -6.53 -7.33 13.58
C ASP A 62 -5.31 -7.86 12.81
N VAL A 63 -4.13 -7.47 13.29
CA VAL A 63 -2.82 -7.86 12.76
C VAL A 63 -1.98 -8.54 13.85
N GLY A 64 -2.60 -8.95 14.96
CA GLY A 64 -1.97 -9.72 16.04
C GLY A 64 -1.05 -8.92 16.97
N VAL A 65 -1.02 -7.58 16.85
CA VAL A 65 -0.19 -6.71 17.70
C VAL A 65 -0.94 -5.44 18.07
N GLN A 66 -0.70 -4.91 19.27
CA GLN A 66 -1.28 -3.63 19.70
C GLN A 66 -0.48 -2.45 19.13
N PRO A 67 -1.15 -1.33 18.78
CA PRO A 67 -0.48 -0.16 18.22
C PRO A 67 0.70 0.37 19.05
N GLN A 68 0.57 0.39 20.39
CA GLN A 68 1.60 0.90 21.29
C GLN A 68 2.90 0.10 21.20
N VAL A 69 2.82 -1.22 20.94
CA VAL A 69 4.03 -2.05 20.78
C VAL A 69 4.79 -1.62 19.53
N VAL A 70 4.08 -1.45 18.41
CA VAL A 70 4.67 -1.00 17.15
C VAL A 70 5.28 0.40 17.30
N GLN A 71 4.54 1.34 17.90
CA GLN A 71 5.00 2.70 18.14
C GLN A 71 6.26 2.74 19.01
N ASN A 72 6.28 1.99 20.12
CA ASN A 72 7.45 1.92 20.99
C ASN A 72 8.67 1.34 20.26
N THR A 73 8.49 0.32 19.41
CA THR A 73 9.60 -0.22 18.60
C THR A 73 10.11 0.81 17.60
N LEU A 74 9.22 1.50 16.88
CA LEU A 74 9.60 2.52 15.90
C LEU A 74 10.40 3.66 16.53
N GLN A 75 10.07 4.07 17.76
CA GLN A 75 10.81 5.11 18.48
C GLN A 75 12.26 4.72 18.82
N HIS A 76 12.57 3.42 18.96
CA HIS A 76 13.89 2.95 19.42
C HIS A 76 14.73 2.32 18.30
N TYR A 77 14.11 1.69 17.31
CA TYR A 77 14.80 0.85 16.32
C TYR A 77 14.48 1.21 14.86
N SER A 78 13.65 2.23 14.63
CA SER A 78 13.20 2.70 13.31
C SER A 78 12.42 1.69 12.45
N VAL A 79 12.42 0.40 12.80
CA VAL A 79 11.71 -0.67 12.08
C VAL A 79 11.05 -1.63 13.07
N TYR A 80 9.79 -1.94 12.83
CA TYR A 80 9.03 -3.03 13.46
C TYR A 80 8.79 -4.16 12.45
N ILE A 81 8.96 -5.40 12.90
CA ILE A 81 8.70 -6.61 12.11
C ILE A 81 7.80 -7.54 12.94
N GLY A 82 6.63 -7.86 12.39
CA GLY A 82 5.72 -8.85 12.94
C GLY A 82 5.10 -9.71 11.85
N ASP A 83 4.27 -10.67 12.25
CA ASP A 83 3.75 -11.72 11.36
C ASP A 83 2.78 -11.20 10.29
N ARG A 84 2.02 -10.13 10.62
CA ARG A 84 1.01 -9.54 9.72
C ARG A 84 1.16 -8.03 9.55
N LEU A 85 2.16 -7.42 10.17
CA LEU A 85 2.46 -6.01 10.06
C LEU A 85 3.97 -5.81 10.09
N ILE A 86 4.49 -5.05 9.12
CA ILE A 86 5.83 -4.46 9.18
C ILE A 86 5.68 -2.94 9.10
N ALA A 87 6.52 -2.20 9.80
CA ALA A 87 6.48 -0.74 9.78
C ALA A 87 7.89 -0.17 9.90
N ALA A 88 8.12 1.01 9.32
CA ALA A 88 9.37 1.73 9.45
C ALA A 88 9.12 3.24 9.50
N ILE A 89 9.99 3.94 10.21
CA ILE A 89 10.20 5.39 10.06
C ILE A 89 11.54 5.62 9.33
N PRO A 90 11.72 6.77 8.64
CA PRO A 90 13.00 7.11 8.06
C PRO A 90 14.12 7.11 9.10
N ASP A 91 15.28 6.62 8.69
CA ASP A 91 16.55 6.76 9.39
C ASP A 91 17.61 7.15 8.34
N THR A 92 18.63 6.33 8.11
CA THR A 92 19.60 6.51 7.01
C THR A 92 18.93 6.38 5.63
N PHE A 93 17.86 5.58 5.55
CA PHE A 93 17.05 5.38 4.36
C PHE A 93 15.59 5.75 4.61
N HIS A 94 14.84 6.06 3.55
CA HIS A 94 13.41 6.28 3.64
C HIS A 94 12.68 4.99 4.03
N ALA A 95 11.56 5.15 4.74
CA ALA A 95 10.79 4.04 5.29
C ALA A 95 10.39 3.00 4.22
N GLU A 96 10.05 3.43 3.01
CA GLU A 96 9.71 2.53 1.90
C GLU A 96 10.88 1.62 1.52
N TYR A 97 12.10 2.19 1.47
CA TYR A 97 13.31 1.43 1.19
C TYR A 97 13.64 0.48 2.33
N LEU A 98 13.47 0.89 3.60
CA LEU A 98 13.70 0.01 4.75
C LEU A 98 12.80 -1.23 4.76
N LEU A 99 11.61 -1.16 4.15
CA LEU A 99 10.65 -2.27 4.10
C LEU A 99 10.78 -3.13 2.83
N LEU A 100 11.06 -2.52 1.67
CA LEU A 100 11.18 -3.23 0.39
C LEU A 100 12.60 -3.68 0.07
N GLY A 101 13.56 -2.80 0.37
CA GLY A 101 14.96 -2.94 0.02
C GLY A 101 15.58 -4.21 0.58
N HIS A 102 16.43 -4.80 -0.23
CA HIS A 102 17.18 -5.99 0.14
C HIS A 102 18.48 -6.10 -0.65
N ASP A 103 19.40 -6.87 -0.11
CA ASP A 103 20.62 -7.28 -0.78
C ASP A 103 20.96 -8.74 -0.40
N LYS A 104 22.15 -9.21 -0.76
CA LYS A 104 22.60 -10.59 -0.48
C LYS A 104 22.66 -10.91 1.03
N THR A 105 22.77 -9.90 1.87
CA THR A 105 22.97 -10.01 3.33
C THR A 105 21.75 -9.57 4.13
N ASN A 106 20.86 -8.77 3.54
CA ASN A 106 19.66 -8.25 4.19
C ASN A 106 18.40 -8.65 3.41
N PRO A 107 17.62 -9.64 3.88
CA PRO A 107 16.42 -10.08 3.19
C PRO A 107 15.30 -9.02 3.26
N SER A 108 14.47 -8.96 2.22
CA SER A 108 13.35 -8.02 2.14
C SER A 108 12.30 -8.34 3.21
N LYS A 109 11.97 -7.35 4.03
CA LYS A 109 10.94 -7.47 5.08
C LYS A 109 9.57 -7.68 4.47
N MET A 110 9.30 -7.02 3.34
CA MET A 110 8.11 -7.25 2.53
C MET A 110 8.06 -8.68 2.00
N GLN A 111 9.16 -9.22 1.46
CA GLN A 111 9.15 -10.61 0.97
C GLN A 111 8.86 -11.60 2.11
N THR A 112 9.46 -11.41 3.29
CA THR A 112 9.17 -12.22 4.48
C THR A 112 7.69 -12.16 4.84
N LEU A 113 7.11 -10.96 4.88
CA LEU A 113 5.69 -10.76 5.12
C LEU A 113 4.85 -11.51 4.07
N LEU A 114 5.08 -11.29 2.78
CA LEU A 114 4.33 -11.94 1.69
C LEU A 114 4.47 -13.47 1.68
N THR A 115 5.59 -14.02 2.15
CA THR A 115 5.81 -15.47 2.24
C THR A 115 4.95 -16.11 3.32
N ALA A 116 4.60 -15.35 4.36
CA ALA A 116 3.70 -15.80 5.43
C ALA A 116 2.21 -15.70 5.06
N ALA A 117 1.88 -15.15 3.89
CA ALA A 117 0.50 -14.92 3.47
C ALA A 117 -0.27 -16.23 3.23
N LYS A 118 -1.52 -16.26 3.69
CA LYS A 118 -2.43 -17.38 3.42
C LYS A 118 -3.12 -17.20 2.07
N PRO A 119 -3.68 -18.27 1.49
CA PRO A 119 -4.56 -18.14 0.33
C PRO A 119 -5.66 -17.11 0.61
N ASN A 120 -5.84 -16.17 -0.31
CA ASN A 120 -6.81 -15.09 -0.23
C ASN A 120 -6.52 -13.96 0.76
N ASP A 121 -5.38 -13.96 1.42
CA ASP A 121 -4.90 -12.76 2.09
C ASP A 121 -4.67 -11.63 1.07
N CYS A 122 -4.81 -10.40 1.55
CA CYS A 122 -4.56 -9.17 0.81
C CYS A 122 -3.42 -8.40 1.46
N ILE A 123 -2.66 -7.65 0.67
CA ILE A 123 -1.58 -6.79 1.14
C ILE A 123 -1.93 -5.31 0.91
N VAL A 124 -1.80 -4.49 1.95
CA VAL A 124 -1.87 -3.04 1.81
C VAL A 124 -0.54 -2.47 2.27
N PHE A 125 0.16 -1.79 1.36
CA PHE A 125 1.39 -1.07 1.65
C PHE A 125 1.09 0.42 1.70
N PHE A 126 1.27 1.04 2.87
CA PHE A 126 0.99 2.44 3.13
C PHE A 126 2.29 3.23 3.32
N SER A 127 2.35 4.44 2.79
CA SER A 127 3.35 5.46 3.15
C SER A 127 2.69 6.80 3.48
N THR A 128 3.28 7.58 4.40
CA THR A 128 2.78 8.93 4.70
C THR A 128 2.82 9.82 3.45
N TYR A 129 3.92 9.77 2.70
CA TYR A 129 4.10 10.51 1.45
C TYR A 129 4.18 9.57 0.25
N SER A 130 3.88 10.05 -0.95
CA SER A 130 4.22 9.29 -2.16
C SER A 130 5.74 9.12 -2.25
N PRO A 131 6.26 7.98 -2.76
CA PRO A 131 7.70 7.79 -2.93
C PRO A 131 8.35 8.97 -3.69
N CYS A 132 9.39 9.56 -3.10
CA CYS A 132 10.03 10.74 -3.66
C CYS A 132 10.70 10.47 -5.01
N LEU A 133 10.77 11.47 -5.88
CA LEU A 133 11.21 11.29 -7.28
C LEU A 133 12.73 11.24 -7.42
N GLU A 134 13.44 11.87 -6.48
CA GLU A 134 14.89 12.01 -6.48
C GLU A 134 15.63 10.81 -5.87
N ARG A 135 14.93 9.92 -5.15
CA ARG A 135 15.51 8.71 -4.55
C ARG A 135 14.62 7.49 -4.75
N CYS A 136 13.48 7.41 -4.07
CA CYS A 136 12.68 6.19 -3.99
C CYS A 136 12.09 5.79 -5.35
N ASN A 137 11.59 6.73 -6.13
CA ASN A 137 10.99 6.51 -7.45
C ASN A 137 11.88 7.04 -8.59
N PHE A 138 13.19 6.91 -8.40
CA PHE A 138 14.20 7.23 -9.39
C PHE A 138 14.67 5.92 -10.07
N PRO A 139 14.46 5.72 -11.38
CA PRO A 139 14.75 4.44 -12.06
C PRO A 139 16.14 3.86 -11.81
N ASP A 140 17.17 4.70 -11.80
CA ASP A 140 18.57 4.28 -11.70
C ASP A 140 19.22 4.69 -10.36
N GLY A 141 18.40 4.95 -9.34
CA GLY A 141 18.86 5.38 -8.03
C GLY A 141 19.39 4.23 -7.17
N ALA A 142 20.53 4.45 -6.51
CA ALA A 142 21.09 3.49 -5.55
C ALA A 142 20.14 3.17 -4.38
N THR A 143 19.23 4.10 -4.06
CA THR A 143 18.21 3.96 -3.01
C THR A 143 16.79 3.89 -3.59
N SER A 144 16.66 3.50 -4.86
CA SER A 144 15.39 3.29 -5.53
C SER A 144 14.66 2.08 -4.97
N ILE A 145 13.34 2.19 -4.81
CA ILE A 145 12.48 1.07 -4.44
C ILE A 145 11.99 0.27 -5.65
N LEU A 146 12.14 0.83 -6.87
CA LEU A 146 11.58 0.25 -8.10
C LEU A 146 12.08 -1.18 -8.39
N PRO A 147 13.38 -1.51 -8.26
CA PRO A 147 13.84 -2.89 -8.48
C PRO A 147 13.18 -3.90 -7.52
N PHE A 148 12.88 -3.46 -6.30
CA PHE A 148 12.31 -4.29 -5.24
C PHE A 148 10.79 -4.43 -5.32
N MET A 149 10.11 -3.59 -6.09
CA MET A 149 8.66 -3.69 -6.30
C MET A 149 8.25 -4.98 -7.04
N THR A 150 9.19 -5.66 -7.69
CA THR A 150 9.00 -6.99 -8.27
C THR A 150 8.57 -8.05 -7.26
N VAL A 151 8.75 -7.80 -5.96
CA VAL A 151 8.23 -8.63 -4.86
C VAL A 151 6.71 -8.84 -4.94
N PHE A 152 5.98 -7.92 -5.57
CA PHE A 152 4.53 -8.01 -5.76
C PHE A 152 4.13 -8.73 -7.06
N ASN A 153 5.09 -9.23 -7.85
CA ASN A 153 4.78 -9.97 -9.07
C ASN A 153 4.09 -11.30 -8.71
N GLY A 154 3.13 -11.72 -9.53
CA GLY A 154 2.32 -12.92 -9.29
C GLY A 154 1.18 -12.76 -8.28
N TRP A 155 1.17 -11.68 -7.48
CA TRP A 155 0.03 -11.35 -6.63
C TRP A 155 -1.15 -10.80 -7.44
N ASN A 156 -2.36 -11.26 -7.13
CA ASN A 156 -3.59 -10.78 -7.76
C ASN A 156 -3.76 -9.28 -7.49
N ALA A 157 -3.88 -8.47 -8.54
CA ALA A 157 -4.07 -7.02 -8.46
C ALA A 157 -5.28 -6.59 -7.62
N ASN A 158 -6.31 -7.43 -7.53
CA ASN A 158 -7.50 -7.17 -6.70
C ASN A 158 -7.26 -7.38 -5.19
N ARG A 159 -6.07 -7.84 -4.79
CA ARG A 159 -5.70 -8.15 -3.41
C ARG A 159 -4.48 -7.39 -2.93
N LYS A 160 -4.05 -6.38 -3.67
CA LYS A 160 -2.85 -5.61 -3.34
C LYS A 160 -3.06 -4.14 -3.62
N ALA A 161 -2.60 -3.27 -2.73
CA ALA A 161 -2.66 -1.84 -2.91
C ALA A 161 -1.43 -1.13 -2.33
N PHE A 162 -0.93 -0.13 -3.04
CA PHE A 162 -0.04 0.90 -2.52
C PHE A 162 -0.93 2.09 -2.18
N VAL A 163 -0.87 2.55 -0.94
CA VAL A 163 -1.55 3.75 -0.50
C VAL A 163 -0.55 4.80 -0.04
N PHE A 164 -0.76 6.06 -0.40
CA PHE A 164 -0.10 7.19 0.27
C PHE A 164 -1.11 8.24 0.74
N SER A 165 -0.73 9.10 1.70
CA SER A 165 -1.63 10.16 2.19
C SER A 165 -1.41 11.49 1.46
N SER A 166 -0.15 11.89 1.31
CA SER A 166 0.23 13.18 0.75
C SER A 166 1.20 13.00 -0.43
N VAL A 167 1.05 13.81 -1.46
CA VAL A 167 2.06 13.85 -2.53
C VAL A 167 3.35 14.42 -1.94
N TRP A 168 4.48 13.79 -2.25
CA TRP A 168 5.79 14.33 -1.89
C TRP A 168 6.02 15.65 -2.63
N ASP A 169 6.29 16.70 -1.87
CA ASP A 169 6.66 18.00 -2.40
C ASP A 169 8.01 18.41 -1.77
N PRO A 170 9.10 18.43 -2.55
CA PRO A 170 10.41 18.72 -2.01
C PRO A 170 10.53 20.15 -1.49
N THR A 171 9.67 21.10 -1.89
CA THR A 171 9.77 22.48 -1.39
C THR A 171 9.54 22.60 0.12
N ASN A 172 8.93 21.59 0.74
CA ASN A 172 8.67 21.58 2.18
C ASN A 172 9.89 21.17 3.01
N TYR A 173 10.86 20.45 2.42
CA TYR A 173 11.94 19.78 3.18
C TYR A 173 13.32 19.87 2.52
N HIS A 174 13.37 20.16 1.21
CA HIS A 174 14.56 20.21 0.36
C HIS A 174 14.45 21.42 -0.59
N PRO A 175 14.60 22.66 -0.08
CA PRO A 175 14.47 23.87 -0.90
C PRO A 175 15.48 23.93 -2.06
N GLU A 176 16.57 23.16 -1.98
CA GLU A 176 17.57 22.98 -3.04
C GLU A 176 17.11 22.11 -4.21
N VAL A 177 16.03 21.34 -4.04
CA VAL A 177 15.49 20.45 -5.07
C VAL A 177 14.40 21.17 -5.86
N THR A 178 14.53 21.20 -7.18
CA THR A 178 13.50 21.76 -8.07
C THR A 178 12.20 20.96 -7.94
N LYS A 179 11.09 21.65 -7.62
CA LYS A 179 9.76 21.04 -7.53
C LYS A 179 9.39 20.36 -8.86
N PRO A 180 9.13 19.04 -8.87
CA PRO A 180 8.69 18.35 -10.07
C PRO A 180 7.35 18.87 -10.59
N THR A 181 7.15 18.86 -11.89
CA THR A 181 5.85 19.18 -12.50
C THR A 181 4.81 18.10 -12.15
N LYS A 182 3.52 18.45 -12.22
CA LYS A 182 2.42 17.45 -12.09
C LYS A 182 2.61 16.26 -13.02
N GLN A 183 3.06 16.50 -14.25
CA GLN A 183 3.33 15.44 -15.21
C GLN A 183 4.45 14.51 -14.74
N GLN A 184 5.55 15.04 -14.20
CA GLN A 184 6.64 14.21 -13.66
C GLN A 184 6.17 13.37 -12.46
N VAL A 185 5.35 13.93 -11.57
CA VAL A 185 4.77 13.19 -10.44
C VAL A 185 3.79 12.12 -10.94
N PHE A 186 2.93 12.44 -11.90
CA PHE A 186 2.00 11.49 -12.52
C PHE A 186 2.74 10.31 -13.19
N ASP A 187 3.85 10.58 -13.87
CA ASP A 187 4.69 9.54 -14.47
C ASP A 187 5.31 8.65 -13.39
N SER A 188 5.66 9.23 -12.25
CA SER A 188 6.10 8.50 -11.08
C SER A 188 5.01 7.57 -10.54
N PHE A 189 3.76 8.03 -10.49
CA PHE A 189 2.61 7.22 -10.09
C PHE A 189 2.39 6.05 -11.05
N ARG A 190 2.52 6.26 -12.36
CA ARG A 190 2.42 5.19 -13.37
C ARG A 190 3.47 4.09 -13.17
N ARG A 191 4.70 4.45 -12.80
CA ARG A 191 5.76 3.46 -12.52
C ARG A 191 5.40 2.56 -11.34
N ILE A 192 4.89 3.12 -10.25
CA ILE A 192 4.48 2.36 -9.06
C ILE A 192 3.25 1.50 -9.35
N ASP A 193 2.23 2.07 -10.02
CA ASP A 193 0.97 1.38 -10.32
C ASP A 193 1.17 0.12 -11.18
N GLY A 194 2.21 0.11 -12.04
CA GLY A 194 2.59 -1.06 -12.83
C GLY A 194 2.94 -2.31 -12.01
N TYR A 195 3.36 -2.15 -10.76
CA TYR A 195 3.64 -3.26 -9.84
C TYR A 195 2.52 -3.47 -8.83
N LEU A 196 1.96 -2.37 -8.32
CA LEU A 196 1.07 -2.36 -7.18
C LEU A 196 0.04 -1.22 -7.36
N PRO A 197 -1.26 -1.53 -7.54
CA PRO A 197 -2.34 -0.56 -7.62
C PRO A 197 -2.20 0.63 -6.67
N LEU A 198 -2.04 1.83 -7.22
CA LEU A 198 -1.68 3.02 -6.45
C LEU A 198 -2.91 3.87 -6.11
N TYR A 199 -3.06 4.18 -4.83
CA TYR A 199 -4.13 5.00 -4.30
C TYR A 199 -3.59 6.14 -3.44
N ARG A 200 -4.31 7.27 -3.42
CA ARG A 200 -4.13 8.32 -2.41
C ARG A 200 -5.30 8.31 -1.45
N CYS A 201 -5.02 8.21 -0.15
CA CYS A 201 -6.03 8.27 0.91
C CYS A 201 -5.89 9.54 1.75
N VAL A 202 -6.77 10.51 1.51
CA VAL A 202 -6.74 11.81 2.18
C VAL A 202 -7.62 11.77 3.43
N ARG A 203 -7.11 12.36 4.52
CA ARG A 203 -7.83 12.55 5.78
C ARG A 203 -8.30 13.99 5.89
N PHE A 204 -9.58 14.21 6.17
CA PHE A 204 -10.15 15.55 6.38
C PHE A 204 -11.27 15.50 7.42
N LYS A 205 -11.70 16.66 7.90
CA LYS A 205 -12.82 16.77 8.85
C LYS A 205 -14.13 16.96 8.10
N GLU A 206 -15.10 16.12 8.41
CA GLU A 206 -16.49 16.23 7.97
C GLU A 206 -17.37 16.21 9.22
N ASN A 207 -18.17 17.26 9.45
CA ASN A 207 -19.02 17.39 10.64
C ASN A 207 -18.26 17.17 11.97
N ASN A 208 -17.07 17.78 12.11
CA ASN A 208 -16.15 17.61 13.25
C ASN A 208 -15.60 16.19 13.47
N LYS A 209 -15.85 15.25 12.55
CA LYS A 209 -15.30 13.90 12.58
C LYS A 209 -14.23 13.74 11.52
N TRP A 210 -13.15 13.04 11.86
CA TRP A 210 -12.14 12.68 10.88
C TRP A 210 -12.66 11.56 9.98
N VAL A 211 -12.63 11.80 8.67
CA VAL A 211 -13.00 10.83 7.64
C VAL A 211 -11.85 10.65 6.67
N ASN A 212 -11.79 9.46 6.05
CA ASN A 212 -10.83 9.13 5.01
C ASN A 212 -11.56 8.90 3.69
N ARG A 213 -10.98 9.39 2.59
CA ARG A 213 -11.39 9.01 1.23
C ARG A 213 -10.17 8.61 0.43
N CYS A 214 -10.32 7.55 -0.36
CA CYS A 214 -9.25 7.01 -1.18
C CYS A 214 -9.59 7.14 -2.66
N TYR A 215 -8.60 7.51 -3.47
CA TYR A 215 -8.73 7.71 -4.91
C TYR A 215 -7.73 6.81 -5.63
N ARG A 216 -8.15 6.10 -6.67
CA ARG A 216 -7.22 5.36 -7.54
C ARG A 216 -6.47 6.37 -8.40
N CYS A 217 -5.15 6.33 -8.36
CA CYS A 217 -4.34 7.34 -9.03
C CYS A 217 -4.21 7.11 -10.53
N ILE A 218 -4.20 5.87 -10.99
CA ILE A 218 -4.06 5.55 -12.41
C ILE A 218 -5.31 4.81 -12.89
N THR A 219 -6.01 5.42 -13.84
CA THR A 219 -7.13 4.83 -14.57
C THR A 219 -7.01 5.17 -16.06
N ALA A 220 -7.83 4.56 -16.92
CA ALA A 220 -7.79 4.80 -18.37
C ALA A 220 -8.04 6.27 -18.76
N ASN A 221 -8.75 7.04 -17.93
CA ASN A 221 -9.22 8.39 -18.26
C ASN A 221 -8.53 9.51 -17.46
N THR A 222 -7.58 9.17 -16.58
CA THR A 222 -6.86 10.16 -15.76
C THR A 222 -5.63 10.70 -16.48
N ASN A 223 -5.43 12.02 -16.43
CA ASN A 223 -4.19 12.69 -16.81
C ASN A 223 -3.65 13.52 -15.64
N ALA A 224 -2.45 14.10 -15.77
CA ALA A 224 -1.79 14.82 -14.69
C ALA A 224 -2.59 16.03 -14.13
N GLU A 225 -3.44 16.65 -14.94
CA GLU A 225 -4.19 17.86 -14.54
C GLU A 225 -5.51 17.54 -13.82
N THR A 226 -6.16 16.43 -14.18
CA THR A 226 -7.47 16.04 -13.64
C THR A 226 -7.39 14.92 -12.61
N ASN A 227 -6.20 14.57 -12.14
CA ASN A 227 -6.00 13.46 -11.22
C ASN A 227 -6.31 13.84 -9.78
N ASP A 228 -7.31 13.20 -9.16
CA ASP A 228 -7.65 13.41 -7.73
C ASP A 228 -6.46 13.14 -6.79
N CYS A 229 -5.56 12.20 -7.15
CA CYS A 229 -4.35 11.97 -6.38
C CYS A 229 -3.36 13.14 -6.43
N LEU A 230 -3.46 14.04 -7.40
CA LEU A 230 -2.62 15.24 -7.53
C LEU A 230 -3.34 16.52 -7.07
N TYR A 231 -4.56 16.40 -6.54
CA TYR A 231 -5.26 17.57 -6.01
C TYR A 231 -4.46 18.24 -4.89
N GLY A 232 -4.22 19.55 -5.03
CA GLY A 232 -3.45 20.37 -4.10
C GLY A 232 -1.92 20.26 -4.20
N TYR A 233 -1.38 19.57 -5.22
CA TYR A 233 0.05 19.60 -5.56
C TYR A 233 0.36 20.70 -6.58
#